data_AF-K2IMX3-F1
#
_entry.id   AF-K2IMX3-F1
#
_cell.length_a   1.000
_cell.length_b   1.000
_cell.length_c   1.000
_cell.angle_alpha   90.00
_cell.angle_beta   90.00
_cell.angle_gamma   90.00
#
_symmetry.space_group_name_H-M   'P 1'
#
loop_
_entity.id
_entity.type
_entity.pdbx_description
1 polymer ?
#
loop_
_entity_poly.entity_id
_entity_poly.type
_entity_poly.pdbx_seq_one_letter_code
_entity_poly.pdbx_strand_id
1 'polypeptide(L)'
;MISRRQFAVLLVAALSFPSLMAAPRAADEFVPGFEDLPLAPGLTAVPDAAMSFDSAGGRIVESLATGRIDAGSVADFYARTLPQLGWQQADEGTYRREGEELVIEIARSGGVLTVRFALTPR
;
A
#
# COMPACT_ATOMS: atom_id res chain seq x y z
N MET A 1 56.64 38.92 42.63
CA MET A 1 56.51 39.37 41.22
C MET A 1 55.17 38.88 40.70
N ILE A 2 54.35 39.82 40.21
CA ILE A 2 52.99 39.64 39.66
C ILE A 2 53.10 39.42 38.14
N SER A 3 52.29 38.49 37.58
CA SER A 3 51.48 38.65 36.33
C SER A 3 50.84 37.29 35.97
N ARG A 4 49.50 37.08 36.08
CA ARG A 4 48.45 37.24 35.03
C ARG A 4 48.86 36.56 33.70
N ARG A 5 48.09 35.66 33.07
CA ARG A 5 46.70 35.82 32.52
C ARG A 5 46.09 34.46 32.09
N GLN A 6 44.80 34.31 32.43
CA GLN A 6 43.65 33.62 31.79
C GLN A 6 43.84 32.79 30.50
N PHE A 7 43.15 31.64 30.37
CA PHE A 7 42.04 31.42 29.44
C PHE A 7 41.40 30.02 29.63
N ALA A 8 40.08 30.00 29.84
CA ALA A 8 39.25 28.80 29.85
C ALA A 8 38.86 28.43 28.42
N VAL A 9 38.83 27.13 28.08
CA VAL A 9 38.07 26.62 26.93
C VAL A 9 37.41 25.29 27.32
N LEU A 10 36.08 25.32 27.32
CA LEU A 10 35.17 24.18 27.38
C LEU A 10 35.39 23.25 26.18
N LEU A 11 35.39 21.93 26.39
CA LEU A 11 35.21 20.97 25.30
C LEU A 11 33.82 20.32 25.41
N VAL A 12 32.97 20.65 24.44
CA VAL A 12 31.62 20.13 24.21
C VAL A 12 31.72 18.68 23.75
N ALA A 13 31.15 17.75 24.51
CA ALA A 13 30.98 16.36 24.07
C ALA A 13 29.79 16.30 23.10
N ALA A 14 30.10 16.10 21.82
CA ALA A 14 29.14 16.01 20.73
C ALA A 14 28.28 14.74 20.86
N LEU A 15 26.96 14.92 21.00
CA LEU A 15 25.97 13.88 20.79
C LEU A 15 25.89 13.57 19.29
N SER A 16 26.50 12.47 18.86
CA SER A 16 26.31 11.92 17.52
C SER A 16 24.90 11.32 17.43
N PHE A 17 23.93 12.10 16.97
CA PHE A 17 22.62 11.60 16.54
C PHE A 17 22.82 10.84 15.22
N PRO A 18 22.56 9.52 15.14
CA PRO A 18 22.55 8.83 13.86
C PRO A 18 21.38 9.35 13.04
N SER A 19 21.68 10.02 11.92
CA SER A 19 20.68 10.44 10.95
C SER A 19 19.99 9.22 10.37
N LEU A 20 18.73 9.00 10.77
CA LEU A 20 17.87 7.99 10.18
C LEU A 20 17.57 8.40 8.73
N MET A 21 18.23 7.76 7.77
CA MET A 21 17.92 7.87 6.35
C MET A 21 16.49 7.37 6.13
N ALA A 22 15.53 8.29 6.05
CA ALA A 22 14.18 7.98 5.62
C ALA A 22 14.24 7.56 4.14
N ALA A 23 14.02 6.28 3.86
CA ALA A 23 13.76 5.82 2.50
C ALA A 23 12.53 6.58 1.96
N PRO A 24 12.50 6.95 0.66
CA PRO A 24 11.32 7.55 0.08
C PRO A 24 10.17 6.55 0.22
N ARG A 25 9.20 6.87 1.09
CA ARG A 25 7.94 6.15 1.16
C ARG A 25 7.21 6.48 -0.15
N ALA A 26 7.10 5.51 -1.05
CA ALA A 26 6.16 5.63 -2.17
C ALA A 26 4.82 6.07 -1.57
N ALA A 27 4.19 7.09 -2.16
CA ALA A 27 2.87 7.51 -1.71
C ALA A 27 1.97 6.27 -1.68
N ASP A 28 1.26 6.07 -0.57
CA ASP A 28 0.26 4.99 -0.50
C ASP A 28 -0.85 5.37 -1.50
N GLU A 29 -0.78 4.82 -2.70
CA GLU A 29 -1.84 4.91 -3.69
C GLU A 29 -2.93 3.91 -3.33
N PHE A 30 -4.18 4.24 -3.65
CA PHE A 30 -5.33 3.38 -3.41
C PHE A 30 -5.93 2.93 -4.74
N VAL A 31 -6.56 1.75 -4.74
CA VAL A 31 -7.28 1.24 -5.90
C VAL A 31 -8.50 2.14 -6.15
N PRO A 32 -8.67 2.73 -7.35
CA PRO A 32 -9.81 3.59 -7.61
C PRO A 32 -11.14 2.85 -7.40
N GLY A 33 -12.10 3.52 -6.76
CA GLY A 33 -13.39 2.93 -6.35
C GLY A 33 -13.40 2.37 -4.92
N PHE A 34 -12.24 2.22 -4.30
CA PHE A 34 -12.09 1.74 -2.93
C PHE A 34 -11.55 2.86 -2.03
N GLU A 35 -12.05 2.93 -0.80
CA GLU A 35 -11.63 3.97 0.16
C GLU A 35 -10.31 3.62 0.84
N ASP A 36 -10.10 2.34 1.14
CA ASP A 36 -9.03 1.87 2.02
C ASP A 36 -8.21 0.71 1.42
N LEU A 37 -8.45 0.34 0.16
CA LEU A 37 -7.72 -0.74 -0.51
C LEU A 37 -6.42 -0.22 -1.14
N PRO A 38 -5.23 -0.57 -0.62
CA PRO A 38 -3.97 -0.07 -1.16
C PRO A 38 -3.67 -0.65 -2.54
N LEU A 39 -3.09 0.16 -3.42
CA LEU A 39 -2.56 -0.27 -4.70
C LEU A 39 -1.16 -0.87 -4.48
N ALA A 40 -0.96 -2.13 -4.90
CA ALA A 40 0.32 -2.79 -4.69
C ALA A 40 1.47 -2.01 -5.40
N PRO A 41 2.64 -1.84 -4.77
CA PRO A 41 3.75 -1.12 -5.37
C PRO A 41 4.16 -1.69 -6.74
N GLY A 42 4.31 -0.80 -7.72
CA GLY A 42 4.63 -1.17 -9.10
C GLY A 42 3.41 -1.53 -9.96
N LEU A 43 2.20 -1.46 -9.41
CA LEU A 43 0.97 -1.35 -10.19
C LEU A 43 0.63 0.12 -10.43
N THR A 44 -0.09 0.35 -11.52
CA THR A 44 -0.70 1.63 -11.89
C THR A 44 -2.15 1.35 -12.24
N ALA A 45 -3.08 2.08 -11.64
CA ALA A 45 -4.49 1.95 -11.97
C ALA A 45 -4.73 2.29 -13.45
N VAL A 46 -5.62 1.53 -14.10
CA VAL A 46 -6.06 1.85 -15.46
C VAL A 46 -7.07 2.98 -15.36
N PRO A 47 -6.81 4.14 -15.97
CA PRO A 47 -7.74 5.27 -15.92
C PRO A 47 -9.09 4.88 -16.53
N ASP A 48 -10.17 5.39 -15.96
CA ASP A 48 -11.57 5.18 -16.39
C ASP A 48 -12.05 3.72 -16.39
N ALA A 49 -11.26 2.77 -15.89
CA ALA A 49 -11.65 1.37 -15.76
C ALA A 49 -12.42 1.07 -14.48
N ALA A 50 -12.44 2.00 -13.52
CA ALA A 50 -13.17 1.83 -12.28
C ALA A 50 -14.66 2.10 -12.48
N MET A 51 -15.50 1.18 -12.02
CA MET A 51 -16.96 1.29 -12.06
C MET A 51 -17.52 1.03 -10.67
N SER A 52 -18.54 1.80 -10.28
CA SER A 52 -19.25 1.63 -9.02
C SER A 52 -20.76 1.73 -9.24
N PHE A 53 -21.50 0.78 -8.68
CA PHE A 53 -22.95 0.74 -8.72
C PHE A 53 -23.48 0.63 -7.29
N ASP A 54 -24.27 1.62 -6.87
CA ASP A 54 -24.90 1.66 -5.56
C ASP A 54 -26.37 1.24 -5.64
N SER A 55 -26.81 0.43 -4.67
CA SER A 55 -28.19 -0.05 -4.58
C SER A 55 -28.64 -0.19 -3.13
N ALA A 56 -29.92 -0.52 -2.91
CA ALA A 56 -30.43 -0.83 -1.57
C ALA A 56 -29.75 -2.06 -0.93
N GLY A 57 -29.16 -2.95 -1.74
CA GLY A 57 -28.48 -4.16 -1.27
C GLY A 57 -26.98 -4.00 -1.02
N GLY A 58 -26.44 -2.78 -1.16
CA GLY A 58 -25.00 -2.50 -1.05
C GLY A 58 -24.39 -2.00 -2.35
N ARG A 59 -23.07 -1.81 -2.32
CA ARG A 59 -22.27 -1.26 -3.42
C ARG A 59 -21.49 -2.36 -4.13
N ILE A 60 -21.50 -2.33 -5.46
CA ILE A 60 -20.65 -3.16 -6.31
C ILE A 60 -19.57 -2.27 -6.91
N VAL A 61 -18.30 -2.66 -6.78
CA VAL A 61 -17.16 -1.91 -7.33
C VAL A 61 -16.31 -2.84 -8.19
N GLU A 62 -15.89 -2.38 -9.36
CA GLU A 62 -14.84 -3.02 -10.14
C GLU A 62 -13.73 -2.03 -10.48
N SER A 63 -12.48 -2.49 -10.53
CA SER A 63 -11.32 -1.68 -10.87
C SER A 63 -10.22 -2.52 -11.50
N LEU A 64 -9.38 -1.89 -12.34
CA LEU A 64 -8.25 -2.54 -12.99
C LEU A 64 -6.95 -1.80 -12.68
N ALA A 65 -5.88 -2.56 -12.46
CA ALA A 65 -4.53 -2.03 -12.40
C ALA A 65 -3.59 -2.88 -13.26
N THR A 66 -2.51 -2.27 -13.75
CA THR A 66 -1.50 -2.96 -14.55
C THR A 66 -0.10 -2.65 -14.08
N GLY A 67 0.85 -3.55 -14.34
CA GLY A 67 2.24 -3.34 -13.96
C GLY A 67 3.20 -4.32 -14.62
N ARG A 68 4.49 -3.99 -14.61
CA ARG A 68 5.57 -4.89 -15.01
C ARG A 68 6.29 -5.43 -13.78
N ILE A 69 5.53 -6.16 -12.96
CA ILE A 69 6.01 -6.77 -11.72
C ILE A 69 5.68 -8.27 -11.71
N ASP A 70 6.19 -8.97 -10.70
CA ASP A 70 5.91 -10.38 -10.47
C ASP A 70 4.50 -10.58 -9.88
N ALA A 71 3.81 -11.65 -10.31
CA ALA A 71 2.46 -11.96 -9.86
C ALA A 71 2.45 -12.41 -8.39
N GLY A 72 3.44 -13.22 -7.99
CA GLY A 72 3.60 -13.66 -6.60
C GLY A 72 3.80 -12.47 -5.66
N SER A 73 4.57 -11.47 -6.08
CA SER A 73 4.79 -10.25 -5.30
C SER A 73 3.50 -9.46 -5.04
N VAL A 74 2.56 -9.44 -5.99
CA VAL A 74 1.22 -8.83 -5.83
C VAL A 74 0.34 -9.67 -4.92
N ALA A 75 0.29 -10.98 -5.12
CA ALA A 75 -0.48 -11.88 -4.27
C ALA A 75 -0.02 -11.81 -2.81
N ASP A 76 1.29 -11.87 -2.59
CA ASP A 76 1.96 -11.74 -1.30
C ASP A 76 1.68 -10.39 -0.62
N PHE A 77 1.64 -9.31 -1.40
CA PHE A 77 1.28 -8.00 -0.90
C PHE A 77 -0.14 -8.03 -0.31
N TYR A 78 -1.13 -8.49 -1.08
CA TYR A 78 -2.52 -8.51 -0.62
C TYR A 78 -2.76 -9.51 0.52
N ALA A 79 -2.12 -10.67 0.49
CA ALA A 79 -2.19 -11.66 1.57
C ALA A 79 -1.67 -11.12 2.92
N ARG A 80 -0.69 -10.21 2.90
CA ARG A 80 -0.19 -9.55 4.12
C ARG A 80 -0.98 -8.31 4.53
N THR A 81 -1.48 -7.55 3.56
CA THR A 81 -2.12 -6.25 3.80
C THR A 81 -3.57 -6.41 4.22
N LEU A 82 -4.34 -7.25 3.54
CA LEU A 82 -5.78 -7.36 3.72
C LEU A 82 -6.22 -7.81 5.14
N PRO A 83 -5.56 -8.79 5.79
CA PRO A 83 -5.90 -9.16 7.17
C PRO A 83 -5.76 -8.01 8.16
N GLN A 84 -4.83 -7.09 7.94
CA GLN A 84 -4.64 -5.92 8.80
C GLN A 84 -5.74 -4.87 8.62
N LEU A 85 -6.48 -4.94 7.52
CA LEU A 85 -7.65 -4.10 7.20
C LEU A 85 -8.98 -4.80 7.55
N GLY A 86 -8.93 -5.92 8.27
CA GLY A 86 -10.11 -6.67 8.71
C GLY A 86 -10.68 -7.65 7.69
N TRP A 87 -10.05 -7.78 6.52
CA TRP A 87 -10.43 -8.76 5.51
C TRP A 87 -9.97 -10.17 5.89
N GLN A 88 -10.89 -11.12 5.87
CA GLN A 88 -10.60 -12.53 6.14
C GLN A 88 -10.46 -13.27 4.81
N GLN A 89 -9.37 -14.04 4.65
CA GLN A 89 -9.20 -14.85 3.45
C GLN A 89 -10.24 -15.97 3.42
N ALA A 90 -11.01 -16.02 2.35
CA ALA A 90 -12.02 -17.03 2.09
C ALA A 90 -11.48 -18.15 1.20
N ASP A 91 -10.81 -17.77 0.12
CA ASP A 91 -10.21 -18.64 -0.90
C ASP A 91 -8.98 -17.93 -1.53
N GLU A 92 -8.34 -18.53 -2.52
CA GLU A 92 -7.26 -17.88 -3.27
C GLU A 92 -7.79 -16.63 -4.00
N GLY A 93 -7.27 -15.46 -3.64
CA GLY A 93 -7.72 -14.18 -4.21
C GLY A 93 -9.07 -13.68 -3.71
N THR A 94 -9.77 -14.42 -2.83
CA THR A 94 -11.09 -14.01 -2.31
C THR A 94 -11.02 -13.71 -0.81
N TYR A 95 -11.59 -12.57 -0.43
CA TYR A 95 -11.58 -12.07 0.94
C TYR A 95 -12.97 -11.58 1.36
N ARG A 96 -13.29 -11.65 2.65
CA ARG A 96 -14.58 -11.21 3.19
C ARG A 96 -14.42 -10.27 4.38
N ARG A 97 -15.24 -9.23 4.44
CA ARG A 97 -15.28 -8.25 5.54
C ARG A 97 -16.68 -7.67 5.64
N GLU A 98 -17.29 -7.70 6.83
CA GLU A 98 -18.54 -6.96 7.12
C GLU A 98 -19.70 -7.18 6.13
N GLY A 99 -19.85 -8.39 5.59
CA GLY A 99 -20.90 -8.68 4.59
C GLY A 99 -20.52 -8.31 3.16
N GLU A 100 -19.27 -7.90 2.92
CA GLU A 100 -18.68 -7.69 1.60
C GLU A 100 -17.74 -8.85 1.24
N GLU A 101 -17.63 -9.11 -0.07
CA GLU A 101 -16.65 -10.00 -0.66
C GLU A 101 -15.79 -9.21 -1.66
N LEU A 102 -14.47 -9.31 -1.48
CA LEU A 102 -13.45 -8.75 -2.37
C LEU A 102 -12.78 -9.90 -3.13
N VAL A 103 -12.80 -9.82 -4.45
CA VAL A 103 -12.09 -10.73 -5.35
C VAL A 103 -10.95 -9.99 -6.04
N ILE A 104 -9.76 -10.56 -5.98
CA ILE A 104 -8.54 -10.07 -6.62
C ILE A 104 -8.06 -11.14 -7.61
N GLU A 105 -8.19 -10.84 -8.89
CA GLU A 105 -7.71 -11.71 -9.96
C GLU A 105 -6.46 -11.15 -10.61
N ILE A 106 -5.45 -12.00 -10.76
CA ILE A 106 -4.16 -11.62 -11.33
C ILE A 106 -3.95 -12.40 -12.63
N ALA A 107 -3.81 -11.68 -13.73
CA ALA A 107 -3.55 -12.24 -15.05
C ALA A 107 -2.26 -11.66 -15.63
N ARG A 108 -1.55 -12.44 -16.46
CA ARG A 108 -0.36 -11.97 -17.18
C ARG A 108 -0.53 -12.18 -18.67
N SER A 109 -0.31 -11.11 -19.45
CA SER A 109 -0.34 -11.16 -20.92
C SER A 109 0.74 -10.24 -21.49
N GLY A 110 1.51 -10.73 -22.47
CA GLY A 110 2.53 -9.91 -23.14
C GLY A 110 3.59 -9.29 -22.22
N GLY A 111 3.90 -9.94 -21.08
CA GLY A 111 4.85 -9.42 -20.09
C GLY A 111 4.30 -8.28 -19.21
N VAL A 112 3.02 -7.94 -19.35
CA VAL A 112 2.29 -7.02 -18.47
C VAL A 112 1.37 -7.84 -17.58
N LEU A 113 1.37 -7.51 -16.29
CA LEU A 113 0.45 -8.02 -15.31
C LEU A 113 -0.80 -7.12 -15.28
N THR A 114 -1.98 -7.71 -15.25
CA THR A 114 -3.26 -7.05 -15.03
C THR A 114 -3.89 -7.61 -13.77
N VAL A 115 -4.35 -6.73 -12.89
CA VAL A 115 -5.06 -7.09 -11.66
C VAL A 115 -6.47 -6.53 -11.75
N ARG A 116 -7.47 -7.39 -11.54
CA ARG A 116 -8.87 -7.00 -11.41
C ARG A 116 -9.27 -7.08 -9.95
N PHE A 117 -9.90 -6.01 -9.48
CA PHE A 117 -10.49 -5.90 -8.16
C PHE A 117 -12.00 -5.86 -8.32
N ALA A 118 -12.72 -6.69 -7.58
CA ALA A 118 -14.18 -6.67 -7.56
C ALA A 118 -14.70 -6.76 -6.12
N LEU A 119 -15.60 -5.86 -5.75
CA LEU A 119 -16.28 -5.80 -4.47
C LEU A 119 -17.77 -6.07 -4.69
N THR A 120 -18.35 -7.00 -3.92
CA THR A 120 -19.78 -7.29 -3.96
C THR A 120 -20.35 -7.49 -2.57
N PRO A 121 -21.62 -7.08 -2.31
CA PRO A 121 -22.32 -7.44 -1.09
C PRO A 121 -22.66 -8.94 -1.07
N ARG A 122 -22.77 -9.51 0.13
CA ARG A 122 -23.04 -10.93 0.39
C ARG A 122 -24.31 -11.14 1.22
#